data_AF-A0A9R1F6G6-F1
#
_entry.id   AF-A0A9R1F6G6-F1
#
_cell.length_a   1.000
_cell.length_b   1.000
_cell.length_c   1.000
_cell.angle_alpha   90.00
_cell.angle_beta   90.00
_cell.angle_gamma   90.00
#
_symmetry.space_group_name_H-M   'P 1'
#
loop_
_entity.id
_entity.type
_entity.pdbx_description
1 polymer ?
#
loop_
_entity_poly.entity_id
_entity_poly.type
_entity_poly.pdbx_seq_one_letter_code
_entity_poly.pdbx_strand_id
1 'polypeptide(L)'
;MECHQYGLFATSTARSNESSVTEGAIHGVPSIEKITFYLVRLEDGAILDEKAFCNDFINLAHSIGAYLYEDLVCIVSLRYQTIHVLQIRDSGSLVEVRRIGAFCREDDELFLYSHGQAAQGSSFLPGIKQRLLSFIFRKTWNEEPDQALRVQHLKKKFYFHFQDYVDLIIWKVQFLDRHHLFIKFGSVNGRVTRSTDQNLAFFAVYNMETTEIVSLYQNSSEELYSLFEHYYDHFHANPQNSLHEKFISSNPNSVHAPDQLRTIKSKASSPSQLFSAIDRHRHCTEHPIKFISVRQPNVVKFKIKPGSDSGASDSRGKRISSLFHPFFPLALSIQQTNMQPTVVNVHFRR
;
A
#
# COMPACT_ATOMS: atom_id res chain seq x y z
N MET A 1 -5.41 23.62 -24.48
CA MET A 1 -5.06 22.19 -24.50
C MET A 1 -6.11 21.49 -23.68
N GLU A 2 -6.88 20.58 -24.27
CA GLU A 2 -7.86 19.80 -23.53
C GLU A 2 -7.12 18.87 -22.58
N CYS A 3 -7.27 19.08 -21.28
CA CYS A 3 -6.68 18.22 -20.27
C CYS A 3 -7.59 16.99 -20.17
N HIS A 4 -7.25 15.92 -20.88
CA HIS A 4 -7.98 14.66 -20.76
C HIS A 4 -7.82 14.14 -19.33
N GLN A 5 -8.93 14.07 -18.61
CA GLN A 5 -8.95 13.51 -17.26
C GLN A 5 -9.07 11.99 -17.36
N TYR A 6 -8.14 11.27 -16.73
CA TYR A 6 -8.11 9.82 -16.69
C TYR A 6 -8.44 9.30 -15.29
N GLY A 7 -9.10 8.14 -15.23
CA GLY A 7 -9.30 7.36 -14.02
C GLY A 7 -8.66 5.98 -14.16
N LEU A 8 -8.10 5.48 -13.06
CA LEU A 8 -7.56 4.12 -12.99
C LEU A 8 -8.49 3.26 -12.11
N PHE A 9 -9.07 2.22 -12.70
CA PHE A 9 -10.02 1.35 -12.03
C PHE A 9 -9.51 -0.09 -12.02
N ALA A 10 -9.74 -0.83 -10.93
CA ALA A 10 -9.31 -2.21 -10.82
C ALA A 10 -10.51 -3.15 -10.66
N THR A 11 -10.44 -4.30 -11.32
CA THR A 11 -11.39 -5.41 -11.16
C THR A 11 -10.63 -6.68 -10.80
N SER A 12 -11.29 -7.60 -10.11
CA SER A 12 -10.71 -8.91 -9.79
C SER A 12 -11.75 -10.02 -9.90
N THR A 13 -11.33 -11.18 -10.36
CA THR A 13 -12.15 -12.40 -10.29
C THR A 13 -12.33 -12.86 -8.83
N ALA A 14 -13.23 -13.81 -8.61
CA ALA A 14 -13.39 -14.43 -7.30
C ALA A 14 -12.09 -15.13 -6.87
N ARG A 15 -11.83 -15.15 -5.56
CA ARG A 15 -10.65 -15.84 -5.01
C ARG A 15 -10.76 -17.34 -5.26
N SER A 16 -9.75 -17.91 -5.92
CA SER A 16 -9.57 -19.36 -6.01
C SER A 16 -8.76 -19.81 -4.80
N ASN A 17 -9.29 -20.75 -4.01
CA ASN A 17 -8.53 -21.38 -2.92
C ASN A 17 -7.53 -22.43 -3.42
N GLU A 18 -7.48 -22.69 -4.73
CA GLU A 18 -6.45 -23.54 -5.31
C GLU A 18 -5.13 -22.78 -5.38
N SER A 19 -4.27 -23.03 -4.40
CA SER A 19 -2.86 -22.67 -4.48
C SER A 19 -2.15 -23.64 -5.42
N SER A 20 -2.29 -23.46 -6.73
CA SER A 20 -1.36 -24.12 -7.65
C SER A 20 0.05 -23.65 -7.29
N VAL A 21 0.97 -24.57 -7.02
CA VAL A 21 2.37 -24.23 -6.73
C VAL A 21 2.98 -23.72 -8.03
N THR A 22 2.86 -22.42 -8.26
CA THR A 22 3.45 -21.73 -9.39
C THR A 22 4.88 -21.34 -9.01
N GLU A 23 5.83 -21.61 -9.89
CA GLU A 23 7.22 -21.25 -9.69
C GLU A 23 7.36 -19.74 -9.38
N GLY A 24 8.17 -19.39 -8.37
CA GLY A 24 8.38 -18.01 -7.92
C GLY A 24 7.29 -17.42 -7.02
N ALA A 25 6.19 -18.13 -6.75
CA ALA A 25 5.13 -17.64 -5.87
C ALA A 25 5.48 -17.78 -4.38
N ILE A 26 5.18 -16.75 -3.58
CA ILE A 26 5.29 -16.82 -2.12
C ILE A 26 4.25 -17.77 -1.53
N HIS A 27 4.72 -18.77 -0.80
CA HIS A 27 3.87 -19.73 -0.09
C HIS A 27 3.00 -19.03 0.97
N GLY A 28 1.70 -19.34 1.01
CA GLY A 28 0.75 -18.75 1.97
C GLY A 28 0.10 -17.43 1.53
N VAL A 29 0.54 -16.84 0.41
CA VAL A 29 -0.18 -15.72 -0.22
C VAL A 29 -1.32 -16.27 -1.08
N PRO A 30 -2.57 -15.78 -0.95
CA PRO A 30 -3.68 -16.19 -1.79
C PRO A 30 -3.42 -15.94 -3.28
N SER A 31 -4.19 -16.59 -4.16
CA SER A 31 -4.18 -16.29 -5.60
C SER A 31 -5.54 -15.73 -6.03
N ILE A 32 -5.50 -14.75 -6.93
CA ILE A 32 -6.66 -14.30 -7.71
C ILE A 32 -6.33 -14.61 -9.16
N GLU A 33 -7.21 -15.33 -9.83
CA GLU A 33 -7.01 -15.80 -11.21
C GLU A 33 -6.70 -14.64 -12.16
N LYS A 34 -7.45 -13.54 -12.08
CA LYS A 34 -7.21 -12.34 -12.89
C LYS A 34 -7.56 -11.06 -12.13
N ILE A 35 -6.60 -10.14 -12.05
CA ILE A 35 -6.77 -8.76 -11.57
C ILE A 35 -6.45 -7.84 -12.75
N THR A 36 -7.36 -6.94 -13.12
CA THR A 36 -7.16 -6.05 -14.27
C THR A 36 -7.33 -4.60 -13.87
N PHE A 37 -6.35 -3.78 -14.20
CA PHE A 37 -6.39 -2.33 -14.08
C PHE A 37 -6.77 -1.74 -15.45
N TYR A 38 -7.77 -0.87 -15.47
CA TYR A 38 -8.26 -0.18 -16.65
C TYR A 38 -7.95 1.30 -16.54
N LEU A 39 -7.34 1.86 -17.58
CA LEU A 39 -7.25 3.29 -17.79
C LEU A 39 -8.51 3.74 -18.52
N VAL A 40 -9.28 4.63 -17.90
CA VAL A 40 -10.59 5.07 -18.39
C VAL A 40 -10.57 6.58 -18.57
N ARG A 41 -10.98 7.06 -19.74
CA ARG A 41 -11.23 8.48 -19.96
C ARG A 41 -12.49 8.91 -19.22
N LEU A 42 -12.38 9.91 -18.36
CA LEU A 42 -13.50 10.33 -17.50
C LEU A 42 -14.59 11.11 -18.23
N GLU A 43 -14.27 11.67 -19.41
CA GLU A 43 -15.23 12.45 -20.21
C GLU A 43 -16.38 11.60 -20.74
N ASP A 44 -16.07 10.42 -21.30
CA ASP A 44 -17.03 9.56 -21.99
C ASP A 44 -17.06 8.12 -21.46
N GLY A 45 -16.19 7.79 -20.49
CA GLY A 45 -16.07 6.45 -19.93
C GLY A 45 -15.37 5.44 -20.84
N ALA A 46 -14.71 5.89 -21.91
CA ALA A 46 -13.98 4.99 -22.81
C ALA A 46 -12.80 4.33 -22.08
N ILE A 47 -12.70 3.01 -22.17
CA ILE A 47 -11.52 2.25 -21.74
C ILE A 47 -10.43 2.47 -22.79
N LEU A 48 -9.32 3.06 -22.38
CA LEU A 48 -8.20 3.40 -23.26
C LEU A 48 -7.13 2.31 -23.27
N ASP A 49 -6.87 1.70 -22.11
CA ASP A 49 -5.87 0.65 -21.98
C ASP A 49 -6.15 -0.23 -20.75
N GLU A 50 -5.52 -1.41 -20.70
CA GLU A 50 -5.62 -2.35 -19.59
C GLU A 50 -4.28 -3.01 -19.23
N LYS A 51 -4.08 -3.26 -17.95
CA LYS A 51 -2.99 -4.10 -17.43
C LYS A 51 -3.58 -5.22 -16.58
N ALA A 52 -3.44 -6.44 -17.06
CA ALA A 52 -3.87 -7.64 -16.35
C ALA A 52 -2.71 -8.33 -15.62
N PHE A 53 -3.02 -8.86 -14.44
CA PHE A 53 -2.16 -9.70 -13.60
C PHE A 53 -2.90 -11.03 -13.38
N CYS A 54 -2.26 -12.13 -13.76
CA CYS A 54 -2.87 -13.46 -13.69
C CYS A 54 -2.26 -14.27 -12.54
N ASN A 55 -3.10 -15.01 -11.83
CA ASN A 55 -2.69 -15.87 -10.71
C ASN A 55 -1.85 -15.12 -9.65
N ASP A 56 -2.20 -13.88 -9.37
CA ASP A 56 -1.46 -13.00 -8.48
C ASP A 56 -2.36 -12.50 -7.34
N PHE A 57 -1.78 -11.78 -6.39
CA PHE A 57 -2.48 -11.09 -5.35
C PHE A 57 -1.97 -9.67 -5.21
N ILE A 58 -2.87 -8.72 -5.48
CA ILE A 58 -2.62 -7.30 -5.32
C ILE A 58 -3.57 -6.79 -4.23
N ASN A 59 -3.00 -6.26 -3.15
CA ASN A 59 -3.79 -5.80 -2.02
C ASN A 59 -4.39 -4.40 -2.28
N LEU A 60 -5.51 -4.35 -2.98
CA LEU A 60 -6.18 -3.09 -3.34
C LEU A 60 -6.87 -2.38 -2.15
N ALA A 61 -6.96 -3.02 -0.97
CA ALA A 61 -7.53 -2.37 0.21
C ALA A 61 -6.65 -1.17 0.63
N HIS A 62 -7.26 -0.01 0.86
CA HIS A 62 -6.58 1.23 1.27
C HIS A 62 -5.35 1.62 0.41
N SER A 63 -5.39 1.33 -0.90
CA SER A 63 -4.28 1.64 -1.83
C SER A 63 -2.92 1.10 -1.34
N ILE A 64 -2.91 -0.07 -0.69
CA ILE A 64 -1.69 -0.71 -0.17
C ILE A 64 -0.85 -1.30 -1.32
N GLY A 65 -1.54 -1.98 -2.24
CA GLY A 65 -0.92 -2.68 -3.36
C GLY A 65 -0.93 -1.90 -4.68
N ALA A 66 -1.51 -0.69 -4.71
CA ALA A 66 -1.47 0.19 -5.87
C ALA A 66 -1.53 1.66 -5.41
N TYR A 67 -0.64 2.50 -5.95
CA TYR A 67 -0.57 3.93 -5.62
C TYR A 67 -0.27 4.73 -6.89
N LEU A 68 -0.93 5.88 -7.06
CA LEU A 68 -0.78 6.80 -8.18
C LEU A 68 -0.09 8.07 -7.69
N TYR A 69 0.95 8.50 -8.40
CA TYR A 69 1.64 9.76 -8.17
C TYR A 69 1.82 10.45 -9.52
N GLU A 70 1.11 11.56 -9.72
CA GLU A 70 1.05 12.26 -11.00
C GLU A 70 0.65 11.32 -12.14
N ASP A 71 1.56 11.06 -13.08
CA ASP A 71 1.40 10.15 -14.22
C ASP A 71 1.98 8.74 -13.99
N LEU A 72 2.57 8.48 -12.81
CA LEU A 72 3.17 7.21 -12.45
C LEU A 72 2.28 6.39 -11.52
N VAL A 73 2.15 5.09 -11.82
CA VAL A 73 1.41 4.11 -11.03
C VAL A 73 2.39 3.04 -10.55
N CYS A 74 2.44 2.78 -9.25
CA CYS A 74 3.16 1.62 -8.72
C CYS A 74 2.16 0.57 -8.23
N ILE A 75 2.36 -0.69 -8.62
CA ILE A 75 1.51 -1.84 -8.29
C ILE A 75 2.39 -2.95 -7.69
N VAL A 76 2.03 -3.47 -6.52
CA VAL A 76 2.76 -4.55 -5.85
C VAL A 76 2.09 -5.89 -6.16
N SER A 77 2.80 -6.73 -6.90
CA SER A 77 2.58 -8.17 -6.95
C SER A 77 3.04 -8.77 -5.62
N LEU A 78 2.09 -9.08 -4.73
CA LEU A 78 2.43 -9.68 -3.43
C LEU A 78 2.89 -11.13 -3.61
N ARG A 79 2.32 -11.84 -4.59
CA ARG A 79 2.65 -13.25 -4.80
C ARG A 79 4.02 -13.42 -5.43
N TYR A 80 4.41 -12.55 -6.36
CA TYR A 80 5.70 -12.63 -7.06
C TYR A 80 6.72 -11.58 -6.62
N GLN A 81 6.42 -10.84 -5.54
CA GLN A 81 7.35 -9.90 -4.90
C GLN A 81 7.97 -8.89 -5.87
N THR A 82 7.12 -8.36 -6.75
CA THR A 82 7.51 -7.42 -7.81
C THR A 82 6.68 -6.15 -7.71
N ILE A 83 7.36 -5.00 -7.75
CA ILE A 83 6.74 -3.69 -7.88
C ILE A 83 6.77 -3.33 -9.38
N HIS A 84 5.59 -3.20 -9.97
CA HIS A 84 5.40 -2.74 -11.33
C HIS A 84 5.23 -1.23 -11.33
N VAL A 85 6.08 -0.50 -12.05
CA VAL A 85 5.97 0.94 -12.24
C VAL A 85 5.47 1.17 -13.65
N LEU A 86 4.27 1.75 -13.78
CA LEU A 86 3.64 2.10 -15.04
C LEU A 86 3.54 3.63 -15.17
N GLN A 87 3.61 4.13 -16.39
CA GLN A 87 3.41 5.53 -16.72
C GLN A 87 2.18 5.67 -17.63
N ILE A 88 1.26 6.54 -17.23
CA ILE A 88 0.11 6.96 -18.03
C ILE A 88 0.62 7.99 -19.04
N ARG A 89 0.52 7.69 -20.33
CA ARG A 89 0.90 8.60 -21.41
C ARG A 89 -0.28 9.46 -21.83
N ASP A 90 0.01 10.65 -22.35
CA ASP A 90 -0.99 11.55 -22.93
C ASP A 90 -1.80 10.89 -24.07
N SER A 91 -1.21 9.89 -24.74
CA SER A 91 -1.88 9.06 -25.75
C SER A 91 -2.98 8.15 -25.20
N GLY A 92 -3.15 8.06 -23.88
CA GLY A 92 -4.12 7.15 -23.26
C GLY A 92 -3.61 5.72 -23.10
N SER A 93 -2.29 5.50 -22.99
CA SER A 93 -1.69 4.18 -22.82
C SER A 93 -0.99 4.01 -21.47
N LEU A 94 -1.06 2.81 -20.90
CA LEU A 94 -0.34 2.37 -19.70
C LEU A 94 0.96 1.66 -20.10
N VAL A 95 2.09 2.35 -19.95
CA VAL A 95 3.41 1.81 -20.31
C VAL A 95 4.14 1.36 -19.05
N GLU A 96 4.50 0.09 -18.94
CA GLU A 96 5.36 -0.39 -17.86
C GLU A 96 6.79 0.11 -18.07
N VAL A 97 7.26 1.01 -17.20
CA VAL A 97 8.57 1.67 -17.30
C VAL A 97 9.61 1.09 -16.36
N ARG A 98 9.20 0.29 -15.37
CA ARG A 98 10.13 -0.42 -14.48
C ARG A 98 9.48 -1.62 -13.81
N ARG A 99 10.29 -2.64 -13.54
CA ARG A 99 9.97 -3.73 -12.61
C ARG A 99 11.05 -3.79 -11.53
N ILE A 100 10.63 -3.85 -10.27
CA ILE A 100 11.56 -3.88 -9.12
C ILE A 100 11.20 -5.07 -8.26
N GLY A 101 12.09 -6.05 -8.17
CA GLY A 101 11.87 -7.28 -7.41
C GLY A 101 13.12 -8.14 -7.40
N ALA A 102 13.06 -9.29 -8.09
CA ALA A 102 14.22 -10.14 -8.34
C ALA A 102 15.34 -9.41 -9.10
N PHE A 103 14.95 -8.50 -10.00
CA PHE A 103 15.85 -7.60 -10.71
C PHE A 103 15.47 -6.16 -10.38
N CYS A 104 16.45 -5.27 -10.33
CA CYS A 104 16.25 -3.84 -10.11
C CYS A 104 16.62 -2.99 -11.33
N ARG A 105 17.37 -3.57 -12.28
CA ARG A 105 17.73 -2.97 -13.57
C ARG A 105 17.42 -3.95 -14.69
N GLU A 106 17.21 -3.43 -15.90
CA GLU A 106 16.86 -4.22 -17.08
C GLU A 106 18.01 -5.15 -17.52
N ASP A 107 19.25 -4.75 -17.27
CA ASP A 107 20.46 -5.51 -17.60
C ASP A 107 20.84 -6.56 -16.55
N ASP A 108 20.24 -6.53 -15.34
CA ASP A 108 20.56 -7.46 -14.25
C ASP A 108 20.39 -8.93 -14.68
N GLU A 109 19.37 -9.25 -15.48
CA GLU A 109 19.14 -10.61 -16.01
C GLU A 109 20.33 -11.09 -16.85
N LEU A 110 20.81 -10.27 -17.77
CA LEU A 110 21.92 -10.59 -18.66
C LEU A 110 23.24 -10.74 -17.88
N PHE A 111 23.46 -9.90 -16.87
CA PHE A 111 24.61 -10.02 -15.96
C PHE A 111 24.58 -11.35 -15.20
N LEU A 112 23.42 -11.78 -14.73
CA LEU A 112 23.28 -13.05 -14.01
C LEU A 112 23.42 -14.27 -14.92
N TYR A 113 22.91 -14.23 -16.15
CA TYR A 113 23.12 -15.34 -17.10
C TYR A 113 24.58 -15.48 -17.54
N SER A 114 25.28 -14.36 -17.77
CA SER A 114 26.70 -14.38 -18.16
C SER A 114 27.62 -14.90 -17.05
N HIS A 115 27.25 -14.72 -15.79
CA HIS A 115 28.02 -15.20 -14.63
C HIS A 115 27.43 -16.48 -13.98
N GLY A 116 26.26 -16.93 -14.44
CA GLY A 116 25.44 -17.99 -13.84
C GLY A 116 25.88 -19.42 -14.16
N GLN A 117 26.86 -19.63 -15.06
CA GLN A 117 27.45 -20.96 -15.26
C GLN A 117 28.22 -21.48 -14.03
N ALA A 118 28.51 -20.63 -13.04
CA ALA A 118 29.24 -21.01 -11.83
C ALA A 118 28.36 -21.39 -10.61
N ALA A 119 27.03 -21.26 -10.69
CA ALA A 119 26.14 -21.32 -9.51
C ALA A 119 24.95 -22.27 -9.68
N GLN A 120 25.16 -23.47 -10.24
CA GLN A 120 24.22 -24.58 -10.10
C GLN A 120 24.20 -25.04 -8.63
N GLY A 121 23.36 -24.43 -7.80
CA GLY A 121 23.07 -24.91 -6.44
C GLY A 121 23.11 -23.89 -5.29
N SER A 122 23.47 -22.62 -5.52
CA SER A 122 23.41 -21.59 -4.47
C SER A 122 22.16 -20.73 -4.59
N SER A 123 21.38 -20.62 -3.51
CA SER A 123 20.24 -19.69 -3.40
C SER A 123 20.74 -18.24 -3.37
N PHE A 124 21.10 -17.69 -4.52
CA PHE A 124 21.40 -16.27 -4.64
C PHE A 124 20.11 -15.48 -4.35
N LEU A 125 20.20 -14.47 -3.50
CA LEU A 125 19.10 -13.53 -3.26
C LEU A 125 19.38 -12.30 -4.11
N PRO A 126 18.80 -12.15 -5.31
CA PRO A 126 19.09 -11.02 -6.19
C PRO A 126 18.23 -9.79 -5.85
N GLY A 127 18.52 -8.70 -6.58
CA GLY A 127 17.65 -7.53 -6.66
C GLY A 127 17.42 -6.82 -5.33
N ILE A 128 16.16 -6.55 -5.02
CA ILE A 128 15.82 -5.68 -3.90
C ILE A 128 16.13 -6.31 -2.53
N LYS A 129 16.04 -7.64 -2.41
CA LYS A 129 16.40 -8.36 -1.18
C LYS A 129 17.90 -8.30 -0.92
N GLN A 130 18.72 -8.46 -1.96
CA GLN A 130 20.17 -8.28 -1.89
C GLN A 130 20.54 -6.90 -1.34
N ARG A 131 19.91 -5.87 -1.90
CA ARG A 131 20.15 -4.47 -1.56
C ARG A 131 19.73 -4.17 -0.11
N LEU A 132 18.61 -4.75 0.32
CA LEU A 132 18.13 -4.68 1.71
C LEU A 132 19.14 -5.29 2.69
N LEU A 133 19.57 -6.53 2.43
CA LEU A 133 20.54 -7.21 3.29
C LEU A 133 21.88 -6.46 3.33
N SER A 134 22.34 -5.98 2.18
CA SER A 134 23.58 -5.18 2.08
C SER A 134 23.49 -3.88 2.88
N PHE A 135 22.34 -3.20 2.82
CA PHE A 135 22.10 -1.99 3.60
C PHE A 135 22.11 -2.28 5.11
N ILE A 136 21.38 -3.32 5.56
CA ILE A 136 21.33 -3.71 6.97
C ILE A 136 22.73 -4.09 7.47
N PHE A 137 23.48 -4.86 6.70
CA PHE A 137 24.85 -5.24 7.01
C PHE A 137 25.74 -4.00 7.16
N ARG A 138 25.76 -3.11 6.16
CA ARG A 138 26.60 -1.91 6.16
C ARG A 138 26.24 -0.97 7.30
N LYS A 139 24.95 -0.78 7.57
CA LYS A 139 24.46 0.02 8.71
C LYS A 139 24.97 -0.57 10.03
N THR A 140 24.78 -1.87 10.25
CA THR A 140 25.23 -2.57 11.47
C THR A 140 26.75 -2.53 11.64
N TRP A 141 27.50 -2.68 10.54
CA TRP A 141 28.97 -2.63 10.55
C TRP A 141 29.51 -1.26 10.99
N ASN A 142 28.84 -0.18 10.56
CA ASN A 142 29.27 1.19 10.82
C ASN A 142 28.79 1.76 12.17
N GLU A 143 27.88 1.07 12.88
CA GLU A 143 27.40 1.49 14.20
C GLU A 143 28.49 1.39 15.29
N GLU A 144 29.41 0.44 15.17
CA GLU A 144 30.42 0.16 16.19
C GLU A 144 31.85 0.49 15.68
N PRO A 145 32.56 1.47 16.28
CA PRO A 145 33.91 1.82 15.89
C PRO A 145 34.95 0.78 16.30
N ASP A 146 34.77 0.07 17.41
CA ASP A 146 35.71 -0.95 17.88
C ASP A 146 35.62 -2.24 17.06
N GLN A 147 36.76 -2.77 16.60
CA GLN A 147 36.78 -3.93 15.71
C GLN A 147 36.30 -5.23 16.39
N ALA A 148 36.60 -5.42 17.67
CA ALA A 148 36.23 -6.64 18.39
C ALA A 148 34.73 -6.63 18.74
N LEU A 149 34.21 -5.47 19.19
CA LEU A 149 32.79 -5.29 19.45
C LEU A 149 31.96 -5.32 18.17
N ARG A 150 32.48 -4.82 17.04
CA ARG A 150 31.78 -4.85 15.75
C ARG A 150 31.40 -6.26 15.31
N VAL A 151 32.31 -7.22 15.44
CA VAL A 151 32.03 -8.62 15.08
C VAL A 151 30.95 -9.21 15.97
N GLN A 152 30.97 -8.92 17.28
CA GLN A 152 29.93 -9.37 18.21
C GLN A 152 28.58 -8.73 17.91
N HIS A 153 28.57 -7.43 17.63
CA HIS A 153 27.38 -6.66 17.27
C HIS A 153 26.74 -7.19 15.98
N LEU A 154 27.56 -7.45 14.96
CA LEU A 154 27.11 -8.03 13.69
C LEU A 154 26.54 -9.45 13.88
N LYS A 155 27.18 -10.28 14.72
CA LYS A 155 26.62 -11.60 15.08
C LYS A 155 25.25 -11.49 15.71
N LYS A 156 25.08 -10.56 16.65
CA LYS A 156 23.84 -10.39 17.41
C LYS A 156 22.71 -9.73 16.61
N LYS A 157 23.02 -8.71 15.80
CA LYS A 157 22.01 -7.93 15.07
C LYS A 157 21.75 -8.44 13.65
N PHE A 158 22.77 -8.88 12.93
CA PHE A 158 22.64 -9.29 11.53
C PHE A 158 22.54 -10.81 11.39
N TYR A 159 23.56 -11.56 11.82
CA TYR A 159 23.60 -13.01 11.56
C TYR A 159 22.55 -13.78 12.33
N PHE A 160 22.27 -13.40 13.59
CA PHE A 160 21.22 -14.03 14.38
C PHE A 160 19.82 -13.87 13.75
N HIS A 161 19.56 -12.74 13.08
CA HIS A 161 18.29 -12.44 12.41
C HIS A 161 18.34 -12.61 10.89
N PHE A 162 19.38 -13.27 10.36
CA PHE A 162 19.61 -13.31 8.91
C PHE A 162 18.43 -13.95 8.17
N GLN A 163 17.93 -15.09 8.67
CA GLN A 163 16.79 -15.77 8.07
C GLN A 163 15.51 -14.90 8.15
N ASP A 164 15.29 -14.21 9.27
CA ASP A 164 14.16 -13.30 9.42
C ASP A 164 14.16 -12.21 8.34
N TYR A 165 15.35 -11.70 7.97
CA TYR A 165 15.49 -10.71 6.89
C TYR A 165 15.28 -11.29 5.50
N VAL A 166 15.74 -12.51 5.26
CA VAL A 166 15.52 -13.23 4.00
C VAL A 166 14.03 -13.48 3.76
N ASP A 167 13.29 -13.80 4.83
CA ASP A 167 11.87 -14.12 4.80
C ASP A 167 10.96 -12.88 4.72
N LEU A 168 11.52 -11.67 4.80
CA LEU A 168 10.77 -10.44 4.57
C LEU A 168 10.21 -10.40 3.15
N ILE A 169 8.96 -9.95 3.05
CA ILE A 169 8.27 -9.67 1.80
C ILE A 169 7.85 -8.20 1.72
N ILE A 170 7.80 -7.67 0.50
CA ILE A 170 7.22 -6.38 0.16
C ILE A 170 5.72 -6.46 0.41
N TRP A 171 5.23 -5.70 1.38
CA TRP A 171 3.82 -5.63 1.76
C TRP A 171 3.08 -4.44 1.16
N LYS A 172 3.80 -3.31 1.02
CA LYS A 172 3.24 -2.03 0.58
C LYS A 172 4.31 -1.24 -0.14
N VAL A 173 3.87 -0.47 -1.13
CA VAL A 173 4.69 0.56 -1.77
C VAL A 173 3.86 1.85 -1.89
N GLN A 174 4.55 2.98 -1.88
CA GLN A 174 4.01 4.28 -2.27
C GLN A 174 5.15 5.13 -2.83
N PHE A 175 4.84 6.08 -3.71
CA PHE A 175 5.82 7.09 -4.12
C PHE A 175 6.00 8.12 -3.00
N LEU A 176 7.24 8.56 -2.82
CA LEU A 176 7.53 9.82 -2.11
C LEU A 176 7.68 10.96 -3.11
N ASP A 177 8.29 10.66 -4.26
CA ASP A 177 8.44 11.52 -5.42
C ASP A 177 8.64 10.63 -6.68
N ARG A 178 9.02 11.23 -7.81
CA ARG A 178 9.26 10.52 -9.08
C ARG A 178 10.44 9.54 -9.05
N HIS A 179 11.36 9.66 -8.11
CA HIS A 179 12.59 8.86 -8.02
C HIS A 179 12.59 7.92 -6.82
N HIS A 180 11.83 8.21 -5.77
CA HIS A 180 11.88 7.51 -4.49
C HIS A 180 10.57 6.75 -4.18
N LEU A 181 10.73 5.47 -3.85
CA LEU A 181 9.68 4.63 -3.31
C LEU A 181 9.84 4.49 -1.80
N PHE A 182 8.72 4.51 -1.08
CA PHE A 182 8.65 4.07 0.30
C PHE A 182 8.04 2.68 0.36
N ILE A 183 8.83 1.71 0.82
CA ILE A 183 8.54 0.28 0.75
C ILE A 183 8.42 -0.27 2.16
N LYS A 184 7.30 -0.94 2.46
CA LYS A 184 7.12 -1.69 3.71
C LYS A 184 7.51 -3.15 3.46
N PHE A 185 8.52 -3.62 4.18
CA PHE A 185 8.88 -5.02 4.29
C PHE A 185 8.31 -5.62 5.58
N GLY A 186 7.87 -6.87 5.54
CA GLY A 186 7.34 -7.57 6.70
C GLY A 186 7.19 -9.06 6.46
N SER A 187 6.89 -9.83 7.52
CA SER A 187 6.73 -11.29 7.42
C SER A 187 5.49 -11.68 6.59
N VAL A 188 5.58 -12.80 5.85
CA VAL A 188 4.46 -13.42 5.11
C VAL A 188 3.28 -13.74 6.02
N ASN A 189 3.55 -14.13 7.27
CA ASN A 189 2.54 -14.49 8.28
C ASN A 189 1.86 -13.28 8.93
N GLY A 190 1.87 -12.12 8.26
CA GLY A 190 1.24 -10.86 8.65
C GLY A 190 -0.29 -10.90 8.78
N ARG A 191 -0.88 -11.98 9.33
CA ARG A 191 -2.14 -11.90 10.05
C ARG A 191 -2.01 -10.75 11.04
N VAL A 192 -3.07 -9.95 11.11
CA VAL A 192 -3.34 -9.00 12.18
C VAL A 192 -3.45 -9.80 13.49
N THR A 193 -2.33 -10.28 14.01
CA THR A 193 -2.20 -10.72 15.39
C THR A 193 -2.45 -9.47 16.23
N ARG A 194 -3.32 -9.60 17.23
CA ARG A 194 -3.72 -8.48 18.11
C ARG A 194 -2.56 -7.93 18.95
N SER A 195 -1.36 -8.51 18.84
CA SER A 195 -0.12 -8.07 19.46
C SER A 195 0.73 -7.33 18.43
N THR A 196 0.89 -6.03 18.61
CA THR A 196 1.54 -5.11 17.66
C THR A 196 3.06 -5.01 17.84
N ASP A 197 3.60 -5.65 18.88
CA ASP A 197 5.00 -5.50 19.29
C ASP A 197 5.92 -6.62 18.81
N GLN A 198 5.40 -7.67 18.16
CA GLN A 198 6.19 -8.83 17.74
C GLN A 198 6.33 -9.01 16.22
N ASN A 199 5.66 -8.18 15.40
CA ASN A 199 5.76 -8.32 13.94
C ASN A 199 6.95 -7.50 13.43
N LEU A 200 8.02 -8.19 13.05
CA LEU A 200 9.18 -7.60 12.38
C LEU A 200 8.73 -6.94 11.08
N ALA A 201 8.75 -5.61 11.05
CA ALA A 201 8.42 -4.80 9.89
C ALA A 201 9.44 -3.67 9.73
N PHE A 202 9.86 -3.47 8.48
CA PHE A 202 10.82 -2.46 8.09
C PHE A 202 10.24 -1.54 7.03
N PHE A 203 10.64 -0.29 7.07
CA PHE A 203 10.25 0.73 6.11
C PHE A 203 11.50 1.27 5.44
N ALA A 204 11.59 1.09 4.14
CA ALA A 204 12.75 1.49 3.34
C ALA A 204 12.39 2.63 2.40
N VAL A 205 13.29 3.60 2.26
CA VAL A 205 13.29 4.54 1.13
C VAL A 205 14.21 3.96 0.06
N TYR A 206 13.67 3.70 -1.12
CA TYR A 206 14.38 3.12 -2.25
C TYR A 206 14.45 4.13 -3.40
N ASN A 207 15.67 4.46 -3.84
CA ASN A 207 15.87 5.27 -5.02
C ASN A 207 15.82 4.37 -6.26
N MET A 208 14.85 4.61 -7.14
CA MET A 208 14.65 3.80 -8.32
C MET A 208 15.78 3.98 -9.33
N GLU A 209 16.37 5.17 -9.45
CA GLU A 209 17.41 5.50 -10.43
C GLU A 209 18.78 4.91 -10.06
N THR A 210 19.24 5.15 -8.83
CA THR A 210 20.51 4.58 -8.36
C THR A 210 20.37 3.11 -7.98
N THR A 211 19.13 2.64 -7.78
CA THR A 211 18.76 1.32 -7.28
C THR A 211 19.22 1.06 -5.84
N GLU A 212 19.38 2.10 -5.04
CA GLU A 212 19.89 2.00 -3.66
C GLU A 212 18.78 2.13 -2.63
N ILE A 213 18.97 1.49 -1.48
CA ILE A 213 18.19 1.80 -0.28
C ILE A 213 18.87 2.98 0.40
N VAL A 214 18.15 4.09 0.49
CA VAL A 214 18.61 5.36 1.04
C VAL A 214 18.53 5.32 2.57
N SER A 215 17.42 4.83 3.11
CA SER A 215 17.19 4.73 4.54
C SER A 215 16.32 3.53 4.89
N LEU A 216 16.46 3.05 6.13
CA LEU A 216 15.72 1.92 6.66
C LEU A 216 15.35 2.15 8.12
N TYR A 217 14.05 2.02 8.42
CA TYR A 217 13.46 2.21 9.73
C TYR A 217 12.74 0.95 10.19
N GLN A 218 12.81 0.64 11.48
CA GLN A 218 11.98 -0.40 12.11
C GLN A 218 10.63 0.19 12.53
N ASN A 219 9.60 -0.65 12.66
CA ASN A 219 8.26 -0.23 13.10
C ASN A 219 8.21 0.43 14.50
N SER A 220 9.23 0.21 15.32
CA SER A 220 9.40 0.85 16.64
C SER A 220 10.21 2.15 16.60
N SER A 221 10.64 2.63 15.44
CA SER A 221 11.50 3.80 15.30
C SER A 221 10.74 5.10 15.62
N GLU A 222 11.25 5.85 16.61
CA GLU A 222 10.76 7.19 16.94
C GLU A 222 11.06 8.21 15.82
N GLU A 223 12.13 8.01 15.06
CA GLU A 223 12.49 8.85 13.90
C GLU A 223 11.46 8.71 12.78
N LEU A 224 11.05 7.48 12.47
CA LEU A 224 9.97 7.26 11.50
C LEU A 224 8.65 7.87 11.99
N TYR A 225 8.41 7.78 13.29
CA TYR A 225 7.23 8.38 13.91
C TYR A 225 7.22 9.91 13.78
N SER A 226 8.33 10.57 14.07
CA SER A 226 8.42 12.03 13.95
C SER A 226 8.29 12.49 12.50
N LEU A 227 8.85 11.74 11.54
CA LEU A 227 8.65 11.97 10.11
C LEU A 227 7.17 11.80 9.72
N PHE A 228 6.51 10.76 10.21
CA PHE A 228 5.10 10.53 9.92
C PHE A 228 4.20 11.61 10.52
N GLU A 229 4.50 12.13 11.71
CA GLU A 229 3.76 13.26 12.28
C GLU A 229 3.94 14.55 11.47
N HIS A 230 5.17 14.84 11.02
CA HIS A 230 5.47 16.04 10.25
C HIS A 230 4.89 16.01 8.83
N TYR A 231 4.89 14.83 8.20
CA TYR A 231 4.47 14.65 6.81
C TYR A 231 3.18 13.85 6.68
N TYR A 232 2.37 13.77 7.75
CA TYR A 232 1.13 12.97 7.80
C TYR A 232 0.24 13.20 6.57
N ASP A 233 0.07 14.48 6.20
CA ASP A 233 -0.75 14.87 5.06
C ASP A 233 -0.17 14.34 3.74
N HIS A 234 1.15 14.21 3.59
CA HIS A 234 1.79 13.68 2.38
C HIS A 234 1.64 12.15 2.25
N PHE A 235 1.44 11.45 3.37
CA PHE A 235 1.24 9.99 3.40
C PHE A 235 -0.21 9.57 3.12
N HIS A 236 -1.15 10.50 3.25
CA HIS A 236 -2.59 10.23 3.11
C HIS A 236 -3.28 11.11 2.06
N ALA A 237 -2.68 12.22 1.67
CA ALA A 237 -3.14 13.13 0.63
C ALA A 237 -2.00 13.43 -0.35
N ASN A 238 -2.34 13.52 -1.63
CA ASN A 238 -1.44 14.04 -2.64
C ASN A 238 -1.28 15.57 -2.40
N PRO A 239 -0.07 16.11 -2.21
CA PRO A 239 0.09 17.50 -1.83
C PRO A 239 0.37 18.36 -3.07
N GLN A 240 -0.57 18.54 -4.01
CA GLN A 240 -0.44 19.59 -5.04
C GLN A 240 -1.77 20.14 -5.59
N ASN A 241 -2.20 21.27 -5.00
CA ASN A 241 -2.67 22.47 -5.69
C ASN A 241 -3.58 22.29 -6.93
N SER A 242 -4.73 21.64 -6.77
CA SER A 242 -5.82 21.85 -7.73
C SER A 242 -7.14 22.17 -7.02
N LEU A 243 -7.89 23.13 -7.57
CA LEU A 243 -9.22 23.52 -7.09
C LEU A 243 -10.22 22.34 -7.05
N HIS A 244 -9.88 21.21 -7.66
CA HIS A 244 -10.65 19.96 -7.72
C HIS A 244 -10.32 18.94 -6.60
N GLU A 245 -9.31 19.18 -5.76
CA GLU A 245 -8.89 18.26 -4.68
C GLU A 245 -9.92 18.09 -3.55
N LYS A 246 -10.98 18.91 -3.51
CA LYS A 246 -12.09 18.77 -2.55
C LYS A 246 -12.93 17.50 -2.76
N PHE A 247 -12.68 16.73 -3.81
CA PHE A 247 -13.56 15.63 -4.23
C PHE A 247 -12.84 14.30 -4.50
N ILE A 248 -11.59 14.14 -4.08
CA ILE A 248 -10.89 12.84 -4.17
C ILE A 248 -11.41 11.91 -3.06
N SER A 249 -11.72 10.67 -3.44
CA SER A 249 -12.19 9.64 -2.53
C SER A 249 -11.08 8.64 -2.20
N SER A 250 -10.24 9.03 -1.25
CA SER A 250 -9.44 8.14 -0.39
C SER A 250 -9.65 8.59 1.06
N ASN A 251 -9.55 7.64 2.01
CA ASN A 251 -9.82 7.75 3.48
C ASN A 251 -10.17 9.16 3.99
N PRO A 252 -11.37 9.39 4.53
CA PRO A 252 -12.01 10.71 4.60
C PRO A 252 -11.06 11.82 5.08
N ASN A 253 -10.77 12.76 4.18
CA ASN A 253 -10.22 14.10 4.46
C ASN A 253 -11.23 14.92 5.26
N SER A 254 -11.42 14.54 6.53
CA SER A 254 -12.14 15.36 7.49
C SER A 254 -11.20 16.43 8.02
N VAL A 255 -11.70 17.66 8.19
CA VAL A 255 -11.00 18.75 8.91
C VAL A 255 -10.62 18.32 10.35
N HIS A 256 -11.22 17.24 10.87
CA HIS A 256 -10.90 16.62 12.14
C HIS A 256 -9.82 15.51 12.07
N ALA A 257 -9.17 15.28 10.92
CA ALA A 257 -8.08 14.32 10.80
C ALA A 257 -6.92 14.56 11.80
N PRO A 258 -6.51 15.82 12.08
CA PRO A 258 -5.51 16.10 13.12
C PRO A 258 -5.99 15.73 14.52
N ASP A 259 -7.26 16.01 14.84
CA ASP A 259 -7.86 15.67 16.14
C ASP A 259 -8.06 14.16 16.30
N GLN A 260 -8.31 13.43 15.21
CA GLN A 260 -8.36 11.97 15.19
C GLN A 260 -6.97 11.35 15.41
N LEU A 261 -5.92 11.86 14.76
CA LEU A 261 -4.54 11.42 15.00
C LEU A 261 -4.14 11.66 16.46
N ARG A 262 -4.49 12.83 17.03
CA ARG A 262 -4.31 13.12 18.46
C ARG A 262 -5.07 12.15 19.37
N THR A 263 -6.28 11.74 18.98
CA THR A 263 -7.10 10.78 19.75
C THR A 263 -6.57 9.35 19.66
N ILE A 264 -6.02 8.95 18.50
CA ILE A 264 -5.33 7.66 18.37
C ILE A 264 -4.04 7.69 19.20
N LYS A 265 -3.32 8.81 19.17
CA LYS A 265 -2.10 9.03 19.95
C LYS A 265 -2.34 8.94 21.45
N SER A 266 -3.41 9.57 21.95
CA SER A 266 -3.75 9.49 23.38
C SER A 266 -4.14 8.09 23.85
N LYS A 267 -4.52 7.19 22.92
CA LYS A 267 -4.92 5.80 23.22
C LYS A 267 -3.83 4.76 23.00
N ALA A 268 -2.76 5.11 22.30
CA ALA A 268 -1.66 4.18 22.04
C ALA A 268 -0.58 4.30 23.10
N SER A 269 -0.11 3.16 23.58
CA SER A 269 0.97 3.08 24.58
C SER A 269 2.35 2.98 23.94
N SER A 270 2.43 2.78 22.61
CA SER A 270 3.69 2.69 21.86
C SER A 270 3.55 3.18 20.40
N PRO A 271 4.66 3.56 19.74
CA PRO A 271 4.66 3.91 18.31
C PRO A 271 4.15 2.78 17.41
N SER A 272 4.50 1.52 17.71
CA SER A 272 4.04 0.32 17.00
C SER A 272 2.52 0.16 17.05
N GLN A 273 1.89 0.43 18.20
CA GLN A 273 0.44 0.40 18.37
C GLN A 273 -0.27 1.49 17.56
N LEU A 274 0.34 2.68 17.49
CA LEU A 274 -0.12 3.82 16.69
C LEU A 274 -0.11 3.50 15.20
N PHE A 275 1.03 3.06 14.66
CA PHE A 275 1.16 2.68 13.26
C PHE A 275 0.17 1.56 12.89
N SER A 276 0.03 0.55 13.76
CA SER A 276 -0.98 -0.50 13.56
C SER A 276 -2.41 0.04 13.60
N ALA A 277 -2.72 1.05 14.41
CA ALA A 277 -4.05 1.64 14.48
C ALA A 277 -4.37 2.50 13.24
N ILE A 278 -3.38 3.20 12.70
CA ILE A 278 -3.49 4.02 11.48
C ILE A 278 -3.62 3.12 10.24
N ASP A 279 -2.94 1.97 10.22
CA ASP A 279 -2.95 1.00 9.12
C ASP A 279 -4.15 0.02 9.16
N ARG A 280 -4.95 0.03 10.25
CA ARG A 280 -6.11 -0.86 10.42
C ARG A 280 -7.35 -0.32 9.69
N HIS A 281 -8.16 -1.24 9.14
CA HIS A 281 -9.44 -0.90 8.53
C HIS A 281 -10.38 -0.24 9.56
N ARG A 282 -10.95 0.92 9.19
CA ARG A 282 -11.98 1.59 10.00
C ARG A 282 -13.18 0.65 10.14
N HIS A 283 -13.59 0.40 11.37
CA HIS A 283 -14.81 -0.35 11.65
C HIS A 283 -16.00 0.50 11.21
N CYS A 284 -17.06 -0.14 10.70
CA CYS A 284 -18.35 0.50 10.48
C CYS A 284 -18.72 1.30 11.72
N THR A 285 -18.81 2.64 11.59
CA THR A 285 -19.31 3.47 12.66
C THR A 285 -20.79 3.14 12.82
N GLU A 286 -21.22 2.72 14.01
CA GLU A 286 -22.64 2.43 14.31
C GLU A 286 -23.56 3.64 14.06
N HIS A 287 -22.97 4.84 13.94
CA HIS A 287 -23.66 6.09 13.74
C HIS A 287 -23.68 6.49 12.25
N PRO A 288 -24.83 6.98 11.73
CA PRO A 288 -24.94 7.46 10.35
C PRO A 288 -24.06 8.69 10.11
N ILE A 289 -23.45 8.78 8.92
CA ILE A 289 -22.73 9.98 8.49
C ILE A 289 -23.76 11.08 8.25
N LYS A 290 -23.70 12.16 9.02
CA LYS A 290 -24.62 13.31 8.93
C LYS A 290 -23.97 14.44 8.15
N PHE A 291 -24.67 14.97 7.16
CA PHE A 291 -24.26 16.15 6.41
C PHE A 291 -25.07 17.36 6.88
N ILE A 292 -24.38 18.34 7.45
CA ILE A 292 -24.98 19.54 8.02
C ILE A 292 -24.87 20.69 7.01
N SER A 293 -25.90 21.51 6.92
CA SER A 293 -25.91 22.70 6.08
C SER A 293 -24.85 23.70 6.54
N VAL A 294 -23.98 24.14 5.63
CA VAL A 294 -23.00 25.21 5.90
C VAL A 294 -23.70 26.55 6.14
N ARG A 295 -24.84 26.79 5.46
CA ARG A 295 -25.62 28.05 5.60
C ARG A 295 -26.46 28.09 6.88
N GLN A 296 -26.75 26.93 7.46
CA GLN A 296 -27.58 26.80 8.67
C GLN A 296 -26.94 25.75 9.57
N PRO A 297 -26.08 26.18 10.51
CA PRO A 297 -25.48 25.28 11.49
C PRO A 297 -26.59 24.51 12.22
N ASN A 298 -26.36 23.22 12.49
CA ASN A 298 -27.31 22.29 13.13
C ASN A 298 -28.47 21.73 12.27
N VAL A 299 -28.58 22.12 10.99
CA VAL A 299 -29.58 21.51 10.09
C VAL A 299 -28.94 20.35 9.31
N VAL A 300 -29.26 19.11 9.69
CA VAL A 300 -28.84 17.91 8.95
C VAL A 300 -29.67 17.80 7.66
N LYS A 301 -29.03 17.94 6.50
CA LYS A 301 -29.68 17.87 5.18
C LYS A 301 -29.69 16.47 4.59
N PHE A 302 -28.71 15.64 4.94
CA PHE A 302 -28.55 14.32 4.35
C PHE A 302 -27.89 13.36 5.36
N LYS A 303 -28.25 12.09 5.30
CA LYS A 303 -27.67 11.04 6.15
C LYS A 303 -27.35 9.82 5.32
N ILE A 304 -26.12 9.31 5.43
CA ILE A 304 -25.75 8.01 4.91
C ILE A 304 -25.81 7.03 6.08
N LYS A 305 -26.72 6.07 6.01
CA LYS A 305 -26.80 4.97 6.99
C LYS A 305 -25.86 3.85 6.54
N PRO A 306 -24.88 3.46 7.37
CA PRO A 306 -23.94 2.39 7.04
C PRO A 306 -24.49 0.95 7.18
N GLY A 307 -25.82 0.76 7.25
CA GLY A 307 -26.42 -0.55 7.51
C GLY A 307 -27.71 -0.79 6.75
N SER A 308 -28.04 -2.07 6.53
CA SER A 308 -29.33 -2.52 6.03
C SER A 308 -30.44 -2.13 7.00
N ASP A 309 -31.58 -1.65 6.51
CA ASP A 309 -32.78 -1.36 7.33
C ASP A 309 -33.40 -2.62 7.96
N SER A 310 -32.84 -3.83 7.71
CA SER A 310 -33.18 -5.05 8.42
C SER A 310 -32.51 -5.08 9.80
N GLY A 311 -33.27 -4.70 10.83
CA GLY A 311 -32.83 -4.75 12.22
C GLY A 311 -32.37 -6.15 12.62
N ALA A 312 -31.06 -6.35 12.75
CA ALA A 312 -30.45 -7.41 13.55
C ALA A 312 -28.96 -7.11 13.77
N SER A 313 -28.54 -7.32 15.01
CA SER A 313 -27.21 -7.11 15.58
C SER A 313 -26.14 -7.97 14.89
N ASP A 314 -25.20 -7.32 14.20
CA ASP A 314 -23.76 -7.38 14.52
C ASP A 314 -23.02 -6.40 13.58
N SER A 315 -22.53 -5.30 14.12
CA SER A 315 -21.66 -4.33 13.44
C SER A 315 -20.20 -4.81 13.41
N ARG A 316 -19.86 -5.87 14.16
CA ARG A 316 -18.51 -6.43 14.26
C ARG A 316 -18.10 -7.06 12.93
N GLY A 317 -16.99 -6.57 12.37
CA GLY A 317 -16.39 -7.11 11.14
C GLY A 317 -16.90 -6.51 9.83
N LYS A 318 -17.81 -5.52 9.88
CA LYS A 318 -18.23 -4.74 8.70
C LYS A 318 -17.29 -3.54 8.50
N ARG A 319 -16.70 -3.43 7.32
CA ARG A 319 -15.83 -2.33 6.88
C ARG A 319 -16.57 -1.52 5.83
N ILE A 320 -16.53 -0.19 5.92
CA ILE A 320 -17.27 0.67 5.00
C ILE A 320 -16.34 1.75 4.47
N SER A 321 -16.31 1.90 3.14
CA SER A 321 -15.75 3.06 2.46
C SER A 321 -16.86 3.83 1.76
N SER A 322 -16.66 5.13 1.55
CA SER A 322 -17.62 5.97 0.83
C SER A 322 -16.88 6.84 -0.17
N LEU A 323 -17.40 6.91 -1.40
CA LEU A 323 -16.91 7.75 -2.49
C LEU A 323 -17.98 8.80 -2.78
N PHE A 324 -17.60 10.05 -2.96
CA PHE A 324 -18.54 11.13 -3.29
C PHE A 324 -18.26 11.59 -4.71
N HIS A 325 -19.29 11.61 -5.54
CA HIS A 325 -19.15 12.06 -6.92
C HIS A 325 -18.91 13.58 -6.93
N PRO A 326 -17.91 14.08 -7.69
CA PRO A 326 -17.52 15.50 -7.67
C PRO A 326 -18.61 16.46 -8.16
N PHE A 327 -19.37 16.07 -9.20
CA PHE A 327 -20.34 16.94 -9.87
C PHE A 327 -21.80 16.54 -9.64
N PHE A 328 -22.12 15.27 -9.85
CA PHE A 328 -23.46 14.76 -9.59
C PHE A 328 -23.75 14.64 -8.09
N PRO A 329 -25.02 14.84 -7.66
CA PRO A 329 -25.44 14.71 -6.28
C PRO A 329 -25.53 13.23 -5.88
N LEU A 330 -24.39 12.54 -5.97
CA LEU A 330 -24.26 11.09 -5.87
C LEU A 330 -23.15 10.72 -4.89
N ALA A 331 -23.39 9.73 -4.06
CA ALA A 331 -22.35 9.08 -3.26
C ALA A 331 -22.45 7.56 -3.40
N LEU A 332 -21.32 6.88 -3.36
CA LEU A 332 -21.23 5.43 -3.30
C LEU A 332 -20.79 5.04 -1.89
N SER A 333 -21.43 4.03 -1.29
CA SER A 333 -20.89 3.40 -0.09
C SER A 333 -20.61 1.93 -0.37
N ILE A 334 -19.40 1.49 -0.11
CA ILE A 334 -18.97 0.11 -0.30
C ILE A 334 -18.85 -0.53 1.08
N GLN A 335 -19.64 -1.57 1.32
CA GLN A 335 -19.62 -2.35 2.54
C GLN A 335 -18.99 -3.71 2.28
N GLN A 336 -17.95 -4.02 3.06
CA GLN A 336 -17.26 -5.30 3.06
C GLN A 336 -17.49 -6.00 4.39
N THR A 337 -18.06 -7.20 4.35
CA THR A 337 -18.17 -8.09 5.51
C THR A 337 -17.32 -9.32 5.25
N ASN A 338 -16.62 -9.81 6.27
CA ASN A 338 -15.82 -11.02 6.14
C ASN A 338 -16.70 -12.19 5.66
N MET A 339 -16.27 -12.93 4.63
CA MET A 339 -17.00 -14.05 4.02
C MET A 339 -18.32 -13.72 3.30
N GLN A 340 -18.64 -12.43 3.06
CA GLN A 340 -19.81 -12.04 2.25
C GLN A 340 -19.40 -11.22 1.01
N PRO A 341 -20.19 -11.25 -0.07
CA PRO A 341 -19.96 -10.40 -1.22
C PRO A 341 -19.97 -8.92 -0.83
N THR A 342 -19.14 -8.13 -1.52
CA THR A 342 -19.07 -6.69 -1.32
C THR A 342 -20.38 -6.05 -1.77
N VAL A 343 -20.99 -5.25 -0.89
CA VAL A 343 -22.24 -4.53 -1.19
C VAL A 343 -21.89 -3.09 -1.57
N VAL A 344 -22.36 -2.62 -2.73
CA VAL A 344 -22.19 -1.24 -3.18
C VAL A 344 -23.56 -0.56 -3.18
N ASN A 345 -23.74 0.47 -2.36
CA ASN A 345 -24.96 1.29 -2.35
C ASN A 345 -24.71 2.60 -3.06
N VAL A 346 -25.67 3.00 -3.89
CA VAL A 346 -25.67 4.25 -4.65
C VAL A 346 -26.66 5.20 -3.99
N HIS A 347 -26.17 6.31 -3.47
CA HIS A 347 -26.95 7.31 -2.73
C HIS A 347 -27.15 8.55 -3.59
N PHE A 348 -28.39 8.91 -3.86
CA PHE A 348 -28.74 10.14 -4.56
C PHE A 348 -29.19 11.20 -3.56
N ARG A 349 -28.60 12.38 -3.65
CA ARG A 349 -29.11 13.58 -3.00
C ARG A 349 -30.17 14.20 -3.92
N ARG A 350 -31.43 14.12 -3.50
CA ARG A 350 -32.55 14.82 -4.13
C ARG A 350 -32.53 16.31 -3.81
#